data_AF-A0A524CS83-F1
#
_entry.id   AF-A0A524CS83-F1
#
_cell.length_a   1.000
_cell.length_b   1.000
_cell.length_c   1.000
_cell.angle_alpha   90.00
_cell.angle_beta   90.00
_cell.angle_gamma   90.00
#
_symmetry.space_group_name_H-M   'P 1'
#
loop_
_entity.id
_entity.type
_entity.pdbx_description
1 polymer ?
#
loop_
_entity_poly.entity_id
_entity_poly.type
_entity_poly.pdbx_seq_one_letter_code
_entity_poly.pdbx_strand_id
1 'polypeptide(L)'
;MEESSQDGTNDDSHLEKEEQKEIRRPFNPMKTYFFVAAGIIGSYALFYLFGYTVLTVATLFFLMVVFQETRYVYNHLSYRFARGAAYFNAFHALAYFIILSVNGYWIVTYGVPLILPQIQGLTLMAPLIVFMSAFGSRNIRLMYIPDKKV
;
A
#
# COMPACT_ATOMS: atom_id res chain seq x y z
N MET A 1 -18.86 -70.08 -3.32
CA MET A 1 -18.14 -69.84 -4.58
C MET A 1 -18.30 -68.35 -4.84
N GLU A 2 -17.44 -67.52 -4.24
CA GLU A 2 -16.09 -67.15 -4.74
C GLU A 2 -16.19 -66.52 -6.14
N GLU A 3 -15.53 -65.43 -6.51
CA GLU A 3 -14.81 -64.33 -5.87
C GLU A 3 -14.36 -63.46 -7.06
N SER A 4 -14.25 -62.13 -6.87
CA SER A 4 -13.33 -61.22 -7.60
C SER A 4 -13.54 -61.01 -9.13
N SER A 5 -13.33 -59.83 -9.73
CA SER A 5 -12.32 -58.79 -9.47
C SER A 5 -12.78 -57.39 -9.87
N GLN A 6 -12.15 -56.42 -9.21
CA GLN A 6 -12.30 -54.97 -9.21
C GLN A 6 -11.81 -54.25 -10.48
N ASP A 7 -12.06 -52.93 -10.46
CA ASP A 7 -11.16 -51.81 -10.82
C ASP A 7 -11.53 -51.09 -12.13
N GLY A 8 -11.65 -49.76 -12.23
CA GLY A 8 -11.47 -48.60 -11.37
C GLY A 8 -12.21 -47.43 -12.07
N THR A 9 -12.21 -46.14 -11.73
CA THR A 9 -11.48 -45.29 -10.81
C THR A 9 -12.28 -43.99 -10.77
N ASN A 10 -12.42 -43.40 -9.58
CA ASN A 10 -13.00 -42.07 -9.34
C ASN A 10 -12.23 -40.97 -10.10
N ASP A 11 -12.93 -39.99 -10.67
CA ASP A 11 -12.38 -38.63 -10.82
C ASP A 11 -13.48 -37.58 -10.66
N ASP A 12 -14.06 -37.55 -9.46
CA ASP A 12 -14.81 -36.40 -8.95
C ASP A 12 -13.83 -35.25 -8.70
N SER A 13 -13.41 -34.59 -9.78
CA SER A 13 -12.65 -33.36 -9.75
C SER A 13 -13.54 -32.13 -9.51
N HIS A 14 -14.50 -32.25 -8.59
CA HIS A 14 -15.09 -31.09 -7.91
C HIS A 14 -14.13 -30.63 -6.79
N LEU A 15 -12.94 -30.16 -7.18
CA LEU A 15 -12.15 -29.26 -6.35
C LEU A 15 -12.86 -27.91 -6.37
N GLU A 16 -13.96 -27.83 -5.61
CA GLU A 16 -14.40 -26.58 -5.03
C GLU A 16 -13.18 -25.99 -4.31
N LYS A 17 -12.54 -25.01 -4.96
CA LYS A 17 -11.77 -24.01 -4.23
C LYS A 17 -12.71 -23.51 -3.16
N GLU A 18 -12.55 -23.98 -1.93
CA GLU A 18 -13.08 -23.30 -0.77
C GLU A 18 -12.59 -21.86 -0.90
N GLU A 19 -13.47 -20.98 -1.40
CA GLU A 19 -13.32 -19.55 -1.24
C GLU A 19 -13.30 -19.34 0.26
N GLN A 20 -12.08 -19.33 0.80
CA GLN A 20 -11.77 -19.11 2.19
C GLN A 20 -12.50 -17.83 2.58
N LYS A 21 -13.67 -18.00 3.23
CA LYS A 21 -14.66 -16.94 3.39
C LYS A 21 -13.98 -15.79 4.11
N GLU A 22 -13.68 -14.71 3.37
CA GLU A 22 -12.82 -13.64 3.88
C GLU A 22 -13.49 -13.00 5.09
N ILE A 23 -13.00 -13.29 6.30
CA ILE A 23 -13.52 -12.67 7.52
C ILE A 23 -12.95 -11.26 7.58
N ARG A 24 -13.75 -10.28 7.16
CA ARG A 24 -13.38 -8.86 7.14
C ARG A 24 -13.89 -8.15 8.39
N ARG A 25 -13.04 -7.35 9.03
CA ARG A 25 -13.43 -6.45 10.12
C ARG A 25 -14.10 -5.18 9.58
N PRO A 26 -15.08 -4.59 10.30
CA PRO A 26 -15.73 -3.35 9.87
C PRO A 26 -14.72 -2.19 9.82
N PHE A 27 -14.80 -1.40 8.76
CA PHE A 27 -13.94 -0.25 8.50
C PHE A 27 -14.62 1.06 8.92
N ASN A 28 -13.88 1.93 9.62
CA ASN A 28 -14.35 3.27 9.96
C ASN A 28 -13.75 4.31 8.99
N PRO A 29 -14.51 4.78 7.98
CA PRO A 29 -14.02 5.73 6.98
C PRO A 29 -13.71 7.11 7.57
N MET A 30 -14.47 7.56 8.57
CA MET A 30 -14.30 8.89 9.18
C MET A 30 -12.91 9.05 9.81
N LYS A 31 -12.43 8.01 10.48
CA LYS A 31 -11.08 8.00 11.06
C LYS A 31 -10.00 8.15 9.98
N THR A 32 -10.19 7.51 8.83
CA THR A 32 -9.24 7.61 7.70
C THR A 32 -9.25 9.02 7.12
N TYR A 33 -10.43 9.61 6.88
CA TYR A 33 -10.52 10.98 6.37
C TYR A 33 -9.88 12.01 7.29
N PHE A 34 -10.06 11.88 8.61
CA PHE A 34 -9.41 12.76 9.58
C PHE A 34 -7.88 12.70 9.47
N PHE A 35 -7.30 11.49 9.36
CA PHE A 35 -5.87 11.36 9.19
C PHE A 35 -5.37 11.90 7.85
N VAL A 36 -6.12 11.70 6.76
CA VAL A 36 -5.79 12.28 5.45
C VAL A 36 -5.78 13.80 5.53
N ALA A 37 -6.79 14.42 6.12
CA ALA A 37 -6.85 15.87 6.31
C ALA A 37 -5.67 16.38 7.16
N ALA A 38 -5.37 15.70 8.28
CA ALA A 38 -4.23 16.03 9.13
C ALA A 38 -2.89 15.88 8.39
N GLY A 39 -2.74 14.83 7.57
CA GLY A 39 -1.57 14.59 6.73
C GLY A 39 -1.38 15.67 5.67
N ILE A 40 -2.48 16.15 5.06
CA ILE A 40 -2.46 17.29 4.14
C ILE A 40 -1.92 18.53 4.84
N ILE A 41 -2.56 18.94 5.94
CA ILE A 41 -2.17 20.12 6.70
C ILE A 41 -0.71 20.02 7.16
N GLY A 42 -0.31 18.87 7.70
CA GLY A 42 1.07 18.62 8.14
C GLY A 42 2.10 18.70 7.02
N SER A 43 1.78 18.16 5.83
CA SER A 43 2.68 18.22 4.66
C SER A 43 2.88 19.64 4.17
N TYR A 44 1.82 20.43 4.08
CA TYR A 44 1.91 21.84 3.71
C TYR A 44 2.65 22.67 4.75
N ALA A 45 2.41 22.43 6.05
CA ALA A 45 3.13 23.09 7.13
C ALA A 45 4.64 22.78 7.08
N LEU A 46 5.01 21.51 6.91
CA LEU A 46 6.42 21.10 6.75
C LEU A 46 7.07 21.76 5.54
N PHE A 47 6.37 21.79 4.42
CA PHE A 47 6.86 22.45 3.21
C PHE A 47 7.09 23.95 3.44
N TYR A 48 6.14 24.65 4.04
CA TYR A 48 6.23 26.09 4.24
C TYR A 48 7.33 26.48 5.22
N LEU A 49 7.54 25.67 6.26
CA LEU A 49 8.54 25.94 7.30
C LEU A 49 9.96 25.53 6.91
N PHE A 50 10.12 24.45 6.13
CA PHE A 50 11.43 23.80 5.93
C PHE A 50 11.73 23.42 4.47
N GLY A 51 10.81 23.67 3.54
CA GLY A 51 10.98 23.38 2.12
C GLY A 51 10.97 21.89 1.75
N TYR A 52 11.44 21.60 0.53
CA TYR A 52 11.40 20.24 -0.04
C TYR A 52 12.32 19.23 0.64
N THR A 53 13.44 19.66 1.21
CA THR A 53 14.42 18.75 1.84
C THR A 53 13.80 18.02 3.03
N VAL A 54 13.24 18.77 3.99
CA VAL A 54 12.60 18.17 5.17
C VAL A 54 11.32 17.42 4.79
N LEU A 55 10.55 17.94 3.83
CA LEU A 55 9.36 17.25 3.32
C LEU A 55 9.71 15.87 2.73
N THR A 56 10.83 15.77 2.02
CA THR A 56 11.32 14.50 1.45
C THR A 56 11.70 13.51 2.55
N VAL A 57 12.45 13.96 3.57
CA VAL A 57 12.82 13.11 4.72
C VAL A 57 11.59 12.64 5.50
N ALA A 58 10.62 13.52 5.75
CA ALA A 58 9.36 13.15 6.39
C ALA A 58 8.56 12.15 5.53
N THR A 59 8.56 12.31 4.22
CA THR A 59 7.88 11.38 3.30
C THR A 59 8.57 10.02 3.26
N LEU A 60 9.91 9.98 3.37
CA LEU A 60 10.66 8.73 3.48
C LEU A 60 10.23 7.91 4.70
N PHE A 61 9.92 8.55 5.82
CA PHE A 61 9.35 7.86 6.98
C PHE A 61 8.04 7.14 6.64
N PHE A 62 7.11 7.80 5.93
CA PHE A 62 5.87 7.17 5.50
C PHE A 62 6.11 6.05 4.48
N LEU A 63 7.07 6.20 3.57
CA LEU A 63 7.47 5.14 2.65
C LEU A 63 7.96 3.89 3.40
N MET A 64 8.76 4.07 4.46
CA MET A 64 9.17 2.96 5.32
C MET A 64 7.97 2.27 5.98
N VAL A 65 7.00 3.03 6.47
CA VAL A 65 5.75 2.48 7.02
C VAL A 65 5.00 1.66 5.97
N VAL A 66 4.88 2.14 4.72
CA VAL A 66 4.26 1.38 3.63
C VAL A 66 4.94 0.03 3.46
N PHE A 67 6.27 -0.01 3.38
CA PHE A 67 7.00 -1.27 3.20
C PHE A 67 6.86 -2.21 4.40
N GLN A 68 6.85 -1.70 5.63
CA GLN A 68 6.60 -2.51 6.82
C GLN A 68 5.20 -3.14 6.80
N GLU A 69 4.18 -2.37 6.44
CA GLU A 69 2.81 -2.86 6.32
C GLU A 69 2.69 -3.89 5.18
N THR A 70 3.31 -3.63 4.03
CA THR A 70 3.32 -4.58 2.90
C THR A 70 4.04 -5.87 3.26
N ARG A 71 5.17 -5.80 3.98
CA ARG A 71 5.87 -6.99 4.50
C ARG A 71 5.00 -7.76 5.49
N TYR A 72 4.30 -7.06 6.38
CA TYR A 72 3.35 -7.69 7.31
C TYR A 72 2.27 -8.45 6.55
N VAL A 73 1.59 -7.79 5.59
CA VAL A 73 0.54 -8.38 4.76
C VAL A 73 1.06 -9.60 4.01
N TYR A 74 2.24 -9.51 3.41
CA TYR A 74 2.83 -10.64 2.70
C TYR A 74 3.08 -11.85 3.61
N ASN A 75 3.60 -11.61 4.82
CA ASN A 75 3.95 -12.67 5.77
C ASN A 75 2.74 -13.28 6.47
N HIS A 76 1.70 -12.50 6.76
CA HIS A 76 0.60 -12.92 7.64
C HIS A 76 -0.73 -13.16 6.91
N LEU A 77 -0.87 -12.70 5.66
CA LEU A 77 -2.10 -12.84 4.88
C LEU A 77 -1.88 -13.70 3.63
N SER A 78 -2.76 -14.68 3.41
CA SER A 78 -2.80 -15.49 2.19
C SER A 78 -3.78 -14.94 1.14
N TYR A 79 -4.65 -14.01 1.50
CA TYR A 79 -5.61 -13.41 0.56
C TYR A 79 -4.91 -12.73 -0.63
N ARG A 80 -5.23 -13.16 -1.86
CA ARG A 80 -4.63 -12.62 -3.09
C ARG A 80 -4.92 -11.13 -3.26
N PHE A 81 -6.15 -10.71 -2.96
CA PHE A 81 -6.56 -9.31 -3.05
C PHE A 81 -5.79 -8.42 -2.07
N ALA A 82 -5.72 -8.81 -0.79
CA ALA A 82 -4.99 -8.06 0.22
C ALA A 82 -3.50 -7.89 -0.15
N ARG A 83 -2.85 -8.96 -0.61
CA ARG A 83 -1.46 -8.93 -1.07
C ARG A 83 -1.29 -8.02 -2.29
N GLY A 84 -2.15 -8.16 -3.30
CA GLY A 84 -2.11 -7.33 -4.50
C GLY A 84 -2.27 -5.84 -4.20
N ALA A 85 -3.25 -5.49 -3.36
CA ALA A 85 -3.48 -4.11 -2.95
C ALA A 85 -2.30 -3.53 -2.13
N ALA A 86 -1.67 -4.33 -1.26
CA ALA A 86 -0.50 -3.89 -0.51
C ALA A 86 0.74 -3.66 -1.40
N TYR A 87 0.94 -4.48 -2.43
CA TYR A 87 1.99 -4.25 -3.43
C TYR A 87 1.71 -3.03 -4.29
N PHE A 88 0.45 -2.85 -4.71
CA PHE A 88 0.03 -1.66 -5.47
C PHE A 88 0.32 -0.38 -4.68
N ASN A 89 -0.03 -0.35 -3.38
CA ASN A 89 0.27 0.78 -2.51
C ASN A 89 1.78 1.02 -2.36
N ALA A 90 2.59 -0.05 -2.19
CA ALA A 90 4.04 0.07 -2.10
C ALA A 90 4.67 0.64 -3.38
N PHE A 91 4.23 0.14 -4.54
CA PHE A 91 4.70 0.63 -5.83
C PHE A 91 4.31 2.09 -6.07
N HIS A 92 3.05 2.46 -5.79
CA HIS A 92 2.59 3.84 -5.90
C HIS A 92 3.37 4.78 -4.96
N ALA A 93 3.57 4.37 -3.70
CA ALA A 93 4.35 5.15 -2.75
C ALA A 93 5.79 5.36 -3.24
N LEU A 94 6.44 4.29 -3.71
CA LEU A 94 7.82 4.38 -4.20
C LEU A 94 7.93 5.31 -5.42
N ALA A 95 7.02 5.17 -6.38
CA ALA A 95 7.03 6.00 -7.59
C ALA A 95 6.90 7.50 -7.26
N TYR A 96 5.93 7.85 -6.40
CA TYR A 96 5.74 9.25 -6.01
C TYR A 96 6.85 9.77 -5.08
N PHE A 97 7.46 8.92 -4.25
CA PHE A 97 8.63 9.31 -3.49
C PHE A 97 9.84 9.64 -4.39
N ILE A 98 10.05 8.88 -5.47
CA ILE A 98 11.09 9.18 -6.47
C ILE A 98 10.81 10.53 -7.13
N ILE A 99 9.55 10.79 -7.54
CA ILE A 99 9.14 12.07 -8.10
C ILE A 99 9.44 13.22 -7.13
N LEU A 100 9.03 13.08 -5.86
CA LEU A 100 9.30 14.07 -4.82
C LEU A 100 10.80 14.32 -4.63
N SER A 101 11.59 13.25 -4.51
CA SER A 101 13.02 13.35 -4.20
C SER A 101 13.80 14.02 -5.33
N VAL A 102 13.55 13.58 -6.56
CA VAL A 102 14.23 14.10 -7.74
C VAL A 102 13.79 15.54 -8.02
N ASN A 103 12.48 15.80 -8.06
CA ASN A 103 11.99 17.16 -8.30
C ASN A 103 12.33 18.10 -7.15
N GLY A 104 12.22 17.65 -5.91
CA GLY A 104 12.57 18.44 -4.73
C GLY A 104 14.03 18.89 -4.77
N TYR A 105 14.95 17.97 -5.06
CA TYR A 105 16.37 18.30 -5.24
C TYR A 105 16.60 19.30 -6.40
N TRP A 106 15.96 19.07 -7.54
CA TRP A 106 16.12 19.94 -8.71
C TRP A 106 15.50 21.32 -8.53
N ILE A 107 14.35 21.42 -7.85
CA ILE A 107 13.74 22.72 -7.53
C ILE A 107 14.65 23.51 -6.59
N VAL A 108 15.24 22.86 -5.58
CA VAL A 108 16.18 23.53 -4.65
C VAL A 108 17.45 24.00 -5.37
N THR A 109 17.94 23.23 -6.35
CA THR A 109 19.22 23.52 -7.02
C THR A 109 19.07 24.46 -8.22
N TYR A 110 18.02 24.28 -9.03
CA TYR A 110 17.85 24.93 -10.34
C TYR A 110 16.55 25.74 -10.44
N GLY A 111 15.69 25.71 -9.42
CA GLY A 111 14.41 26.44 -9.43
C GLY A 111 13.30 25.78 -10.25
N VAL A 112 13.54 24.61 -10.86
CA VAL A 112 12.59 23.92 -11.75
C VAL A 112 12.51 22.42 -11.46
N PRO A 113 11.33 21.78 -11.61
CA PRO A 113 11.19 20.32 -11.51
C PRO A 113 11.78 19.59 -12.73
N LEU A 114 12.23 18.33 -12.54
CA LEU A 114 12.78 17.47 -13.60
C LEU A 114 11.72 16.61 -14.27
N ILE A 115 11.02 15.86 -13.43
CA ILE A 115 10.06 14.85 -13.83
C ILE A 115 8.72 15.55 -14.00
N LEU A 116 8.20 15.48 -15.23
CA LEU A 116 6.90 16.03 -15.62
C LEU A 116 6.71 17.50 -15.20
N PRO A 117 7.60 18.42 -15.63
CA PRO A 117 7.54 19.83 -15.23
C PRO A 117 6.25 20.54 -15.65
N GLN A 118 5.57 20.03 -16.68
CA GLN A 118 4.29 20.53 -17.14
C GLN A 118 3.13 20.31 -16.14
N ILE A 119 3.27 19.38 -15.19
CA ILE A 119 2.24 19.12 -14.17
C ILE A 119 2.54 19.94 -12.92
N GLN A 120 1.94 21.13 -12.86
CA GLN A 120 2.09 22.01 -11.71
C GLN A 120 1.60 21.33 -10.42
N GLY A 121 2.36 21.50 -9.33
CA GLY A 121 2.00 20.95 -8.03
C GLY A 121 2.22 19.44 -7.86
N LEU A 122 2.66 18.70 -8.90
CA LEU A 122 2.93 17.26 -8.80
C LEU A 122 3.88 16.92 -7.65
N THR A 123 4.99 17.65 -7.55
CA THR A 123 5.98 17.48 -6.48
C THR A 123 5.39 17.73 -5.09
N LEU A 124 4.52 18.73 -4.95
CA LEU A 124 3.90 19.09 -3.68
C LEU A 124 2.79 18.10 -3.27
N MET A 125 2.16 17.44 -4.24
CA MET A 125 1.14 16.41 -4.01
C MET A 125 1.73 15.02 -3.73
N ALA A 126 2.96 14.75 -4.15
CA ALA A 126 3.61 13.46 -3.97
C ALA A 126 3.63 12.94 -2.50
N PRO A 127 3.93 13.77 -1.47
CA PRO A 127 3.84 13.33 -0.07
C PRO A 127 2.45 12.80 0.31
N LEU A 128 1.38 13.43 -0.20
CA LEU A 128 0.00 13.02 0.09
C LEU A 128 -0.28 11.64 -0.48
N ILE A 129 0.23 11.35 -1.66
CA ILE A 129 0.01 10.06 -2.31
C ILE A 129 0.76 8.96 -1.56
N VAL A 130 2.01 9.22 -1.14
CA VAL A 130 2.76 8.30 -0.27
C VAL A 130 2.02 8.08 1.06
N PHE A 131 1.51 9.14 1.66
CA PHE A 131 0.71 9.06 2.88
C PHE A 131 -0.55 8.22 2.68
N MET A 132 -1.33 8.46 1.61
CA MET A 132 -2.52 7.68 1.28
C MET A 132 -2.18 6.20 1.09
N SER A 133 -1.06 5.87 0.46
CA SER A 133 -0.58 4.49 0.36
C SER A 133 -0.27 3.87 1.73
N ALA A 134 0.28 4.63 2.68
CA ALA A 134 0.52 4.15 4.04
C ALA A 134 -0.78 3.81 4.76
N PHE A 135 -1.80 4.66 4.65
CA PHE A 135 -3.13 4.37 5.19
C PHE A 135 -3.81 3.22 4.47
N GLY A 136 -3.70 3.14 3.15
CA GLY A 136 -4.19 2.03 2.35
C GLY A 136 -3.64 0.69 2.85
N SER A 137 -2.32 0.59 3.01
CA SER A 137 -1.66 -0.63 3.51
C SER A 137 -2.07 -0.95 4.96
N ARG A 138 -2.15 0.06 5.83
CA ARG A 138 -2.62 -0.13 7.21
C ARG A 138 -4.08 -0.57 7.27
N ASN A 139 -4.93 -0.05 6.40
CA ASN A 139 -6.34 -0.41 6.33
C ASN A 139 -6.51 -1.87 5.87
N ILE A 140 -5.72 -2.33 4.90
CA ILE A 140 -5.68 -3.74 4.50
C ILE A 140 -5.36 -4.62 5.72
N ARG A 141 -4.31 -4.29 6.48
CA ARG A 141 -3.99 -5.03 7.70
C ARG A 141 -5.13 -5.05 8.72
N LEU A 142 -5.85 -3.95 8.88
CA LEU A 142 -6.94 -3.85 9.85
C LEU A 142 -8.21 -4.57 9.41
N MET A 143 -8.48 -4.65 8.11
CA MET A 143 -9.65 -5.31 7.56
C MET A 143 -9.50 -6.83 7.56
N TYR A 144 -8.33 -7.36 7.24
CA TYR A 144 -8.12 -8.80 7.05
C TYR A 144 -7.54 -9.46 8.31
N ILE A 145 -8.14 -10.58 8.71
CA ILE A 145 -7.63 -11.38 9.83
C ILE A 145 -6.42 -12.20 9.36
N PRO A 146 -5.30 -12.24 10.11
CA PRO A 146 -4.17 -13.13 9.83
C PRO A 146 -4.60 -14.59 9.73
N ASP A 147 -4.24 -15.25 8.63
CA ASP A 147 -4.59 -16.66 8.35
C ASP A 147 -3.36 -17.55 8.13
N LYS A 148 -2.20 -16.95 7.84
CA LYS A 148 -0.92 -17.69 7.82
C LYS A 148 -0.44 -17.93 9.25
N LYS A 149 -0.19 -19.19 9.59
CA LYS A 149 0.58 -19.53 10.79
C LYS A 149 2.03 -19.09 10.57
N VAL A 150 2.51 -18.19 11.42
CA VAL A 150 3.90 -17.73 11.46
C VAL A 150 4.77 -18.79 12.12
#